data_AF-A0A9P8BBU8-F1
#
_entry.id   AF-A0A9P8BBU8-F1
#
_cell.length_a   1.000
_cell.length_b   1.000
_cell.length_c   1.000
_cell.angle_alpha   90.00
_cell.angle_beta   90.00
_cell.angle_gamma   90.00
#
_symmetry.space_group_name_H-M   'P 1'
#
loop_
_entity.id
_entity.type
_entity.pdbx_description
1 polymer ?
#
loop_
_entity_poly.entity_id
_entity_poly.type
_entity_poly.pdbx_seq_one_letter_code
_entity_poly.pdbx_strand_id
1 'polypeptide(L)'
;MLEEYFSIRINRKGELETLPVLLKDYTPNLDRLPELLMRLGPEVDWSAEGPCFDTFLRELAYFYRPSPVDCRRPSPDSESIVMALSAEDKSSRWQVQHVVFPAIRKYLVPHKGLLEGDNAVQVANLPDLYRVFERC
;
A
#
# COMPACT_ATOMS: atom_id res chain seq x y z
N MET A 1 0.64 7.61 23.90
CA MET A 1 0.73 8.27 22.58
C MET A 1 0.68 7.27 21.44
N LEU A 2 1.77 6.60 21.03
CA LEU A 2 1.74 5.64 19.89
C LEU A 2 0.71 4.51 20.06
N GLU A 3 0.70 3.87 21.22
CA GLU A 3 -0.24 2.78 21.51
C GLU A 3 -1.68 3.29 21.60
N GLU A 4 -1.88 4.42 22.26
CA GLU A 4 -3.19 4.98 22.55
C GLU A 4 -3.91 5.54 21.32
N TYR A 5 -3.18 6.24 20.45
CA TYR A 5 -3.76 6.88 19.26
C TYR A 5 -3.65 6.03 18.00
N PHE A 6 -2.56 5.26 17.86
CA PHE A 6 -2.24 4.56 16.62
C PHE A 6 -2.16 3.04 16.79
N SER A 7 -2.43 2.51 17.99
CA SER A 7 -2.33 1.07 18.28
C SER A 7 -0.96 0.46 17.97
N ILE A 8 0.11 1.28 18.00
CA ILE A 8 1.49 0.82 17.85
C ILE A 8 2.11 0.67 19.24
N ARG A 9 2.43 -0.58 19.62
CA ARG A 9 3.08 -0.90 20.88
C ARG A 9 4.51 -1.36 20.64
N ILE A 10 5.46 -0.67 21.26
CA ILE A 10 6.87 -1.06 21.33
C ILE A 10 7.17 -1.37 22.80
N ASN A 11 7.70 -2.55 23.06
CA ASN A 11 7.95 -3.00 24.43
C ASN A 11 9.22 -2.39 25.01
N ARG A 12 9.46 -2.60 26.32
CA ARG A 12 10.63 -2.05 27.01
C ARG A 12 11.97 -2.59 26.50
N LYS A 13 11.98 -3.70 25.76
CA LYS A 13 13.18 -4.26 25.12
C LYS A 13 13.44 -3.65 23.74
N GLY A 14 12.52 -2.83 23.22
CA GLY A 14 12.60 -2.24 21.89
C GLY A 14 12.00 -3.11 20.79
N GLU A 15 11.22 -4.14 21.13
CA GLU A 15 10.56 -5.02 20.16
C GLU A 15 9.16 -4.47 19.83
N LEU A 16 8.79 -4.52 18.55
CA LEU A 16 7.45 -4.13 18.10
C LEU A 16 6.45 -5.27 18.36
N GLU A 17 5.40 -5.00 19.12
CA GLU A 17 4.36 -5.99 19.46
C GLU A 17 3.11 -5.85 18.61
N THR A 18 2.71 -4.62 18.24
CA THR A 18 1.44 -4.38 17.54
C THR A 18 1.56 -3.31 16.45
N LEU A 19 0.71 -3.46 15.43
CA LEU A 19 0.48 -2.48 14.35
C LEU A 19 -1.03 -2.25 14.19
N PRO A 20 -1.45 -1.06 13.70
CA PRO A 20 -2.86 -0.75 13.50
C PRO A 20 -3.50 -1.61 12.40
N VAL A 21 -4.79 -1.93 12.53
CA VAL A 21 -5.55 -2.56 11.44
C VAL A 21 -6.40 -1.49 10.76
N LEU A 22 -5.92 -0.97 9.62
CA LEU A 22 -6.62 0.11 8.88
C LEU A 22 -7.80 -0.41 8.05
N LEU A 23 -7.63 -1.58 7.43
CA LEU A 23 -8.66 -2.26 6.65
C LEU A 23 -8.78 -3.70 7.15
N LYS A 24 -10.02 -4.16 7.29
CA LYS A 24 -10.28 -5.56 7.62
C LYS A 24 -9.75 -6.45 6.49
N ASP A 25 -9.07 -7.54 6.85
CA ASP A 25 -8.54 -8.54 5.92
C ASP A 25 -7.42 -8.02 4.98
N TYR A 26 -6.79 -6.89 5.31
CA TYR A 26 -5.60 -6.38 4.64
C TYR A 26 -4.37 -6.46 5.55
N THR A 27 -3.29 -7.04 5.04
CA THR A 27 -2.00 -7.10 5.73
C THR A 27 -0.94 -6.40 4.88
N PRO A 28 -0.29 -5.33 5.39
CA PRO A 28 0.76 -4.64 4.64
C PRO A 28 2.00 -5.51 4.48
N ASN A 29 2.89 -5.15 3.55
CA ASN A 29 4.17 -5.83 3.40
C ASN A 29 5.10 -5.51 4.59
N LEU A 30 5.34 -6.51 5.43
CA LEU A 30 6.17 -6.39 6.63
C LEU A 30 7.67 -6.26 6.32
N ASP A 31 8.12 -6.55 5.09
CA ASP A 31 9.51 -6.31 4.67
C ASP A 31 9.88 -4.83 4.71
N ARG A 32 8.86 -3.95 4.64
CA ARG A 32 9.00 -2.49 4.72
C ARG A 32 8.94 -1.96 6.15
N LEU A 33 8.82 -2.84 7.14
CA LEU A 33 8.77 -2.44 8.54
C LEU A 33 10.04 -1.71 9.01
N PRO A 34 11.27 -2.13 8.62
CA PRO A 34 12.47 -1.37 8.94
C PRO A 34 12.44 0.04 8.33
N GLU A 35 11.90 0.20 7.12
CA GLU A 35 11.75 1.50 6.47
C GLU A 35 10.81 2.41 7.27
N LEU A 36 9.65 1.89 7.72
CA LEU A 36 8.72 2.64 8.59
C LEU A 36 9.44 3.11 9.86
N LEU A 37 10.07 2.18 10.60
CA LEU A 37 10.72 2.51 11.88
C LEU A 37 11.84 3.54 11.71
N MET A 38 12.60 3.46 10.63
CA MET A 38 13.66 4.42 10.33
C MET A 38 13.13 5.80 9.94
N ARG A 39 11.96 5.88 9.30
CA ARG A 39 11.32 7.15 8.90
C ARG A 39 10.59 7.83 10.05
N LEU A 40 10.07 7.08 11.02
CA LEU A 40 9.38 7.65 12.20
C LEU A 40 10.23 8.63 13.01
N GLY A 41 11.56 8.49 13.01
CA GLY A 41 12.44 9.43 13.69
C GLY A 41 12.53 10.80 12.99
N PRO A 42 13.08 10.87 11.77
CA PRO A 42 13.36 12.12 11.08
C PRO A 42 12.18 12.74 10.33
N GLU A 43 11.24 11.94 9.82
CA GLU A 43 10.15 12.43 8.96
C GLU A 43 8.92 12.88 9.77
N VAL A 44 8.82 12.49 11.04
CA VAL A 44 7.71 12.86 11.92
C VAL A 44 8.12 14.04 12.79
N ASP A 45 7.33 15.11 12.75
CA ASP A 45 7.51 16.26 13.61
C ASP A 45 6.91 15.99 14.99
N TRP A 46 7.74 15.56 15.95
CA TRP A 46 7.32 15.29 17.33
C TRP A 46 7.19 16.56 18.20
N SER A 47 7.47 17.75 17.66
CA SER A 47 7.49 18.99 18.45
C SER A 47 6.11 19.62 18.65
N ALA A 48 5.21 19.47 17.67
CA ALA A 48 3.89 20.07 17.67
C ALA A 48 2.80 19.04 17.36
N GLU A 49 1.69 19.07 18.11
CA GLU A 49 0.63 18.05 18.03
C GLU A 49 0.03 17.91 16.62
N GLY A 50 -0.42 19.01 16.01
CA GLY A 50 -1.03 18.96 14.67
C GLY A 50 -0.10 18.38 13.59
N PRO A 51 1.11 18.95 13.39
CA PRO A 51 2.10 18.41 12.46
C PRO A 51 2.53 16.97 12.77
N CYS A 52 2.62 16.60 14.05
CA CYS A 52 2.93 15.24 14.47
C CYS A 52 1.93 14.23 13.91
N PHE A 53 0.63 14.49 14.08
CA PHE A 53 -0.41 13.59 13.57
C PHE A 53 -0.42 13.54 12.04
N ASP A 54 -0.29 14.68 11.35
CA ASP A 54 -0.29 14.72 9.88
C ASP A 54 0.90 13.95 9.30
N THR A 55 2.11 14.23 9.76
CA THR A 55 3.34 13.58 9.27
C THR A 55 3.39 12.10 9.62
N PHE A 56 2.99 11.73 10.85
CA PHE A 56 2.90 10.34 11.26
C PHE A 56 1.90 9.53 10.40
N LEU A 57 0.69 10.07 10.17
CA LEU A 57 -0.32 9.40 9.35
C LEU A 57 0.12 9.25 7.89
N ARG A 58 0.92 10.17 7.36
CA ARG A 58 1.53 10.05 6.03
C ARG A 58 2.53 8.89 5.97
N GLU A 59 3.41 8.78 6.97
CA GLU A 59 4.36 7.67 7.06
C GLU A 59 3.66 6.32 7.24
N LEU A 60 2.59 6.30 8.04
CA LEU A 60 1.74 5.12 8.16
C LEU A 60 1.09 4.78 6.82
N ALA A 61 0.51 5.75 6.11
CA ALA A 61 -0.09 5.52 4.79
C ALA A 61 0.95 4.99 3.77
N TYR A 62 2.18 5.49 3.81
CA TYR A 62 3.27 5.04 2.95
C TYR A 62 3.67 3.58 3.24
N PHE A 63 3.67 3.16 4.51
CA PHE A 63 3.88 1.76 4.90
C PHE A 63 2.73 0.84 4.45
N TYR A 64 1.46 1.26 4.57
CA TYR A 64 0.30 0.46 4.17
C TYR A 64 0.06 0.41 2.65
N ARG A 65 0.87 1.11 1.84
CA ARG A 65 0.81 1.02 0.39
C ARG A 65 1.01 -0.44 -0.07
N PRO A 66 0.15 -0.98 -0.96
CA PRO A 66 0.37 -2.29 -1.55
C PRO A 66 1.73 -2.39 -2.25
N SER A 67 2.42 -3.51 -2.06
CA SER A 67 3.70 -3.77 -2.74
C SER A 67 3.50 -3.75 -4.26
N PRO A 68 4.41 -3.14 -5.04
CA PRO A 68 4.38 -3.30 -6.48
C PRO A 68 4.48 -4.79 -6.81
N VAL A 69 3.60 -5.27 -7.69
CA VAL A 69 3.66 -6.64 -8.17
C VAL A 69 4.80 -6.73 -9.16
N ASP A 70 5.80 -7.57 -8.87
CA ASP A 70 6.93 -7.76 -9.78
C ASP A 70 6.43 -8.48 -11.04
N CYS A 71 6.24 -7.74 -12.13
CA CYS A 71 5.90 -8.32 -13.44
C CYS A 71 7.11 -9.01 -14.11
N ARG A 72 8.16 -9.35 -13.35
CA ARG A 72 9.35 -10.02 -13.90
C ARG A 72 8.93 -11.39 -14.42
N ARG A 73 9.21 -11.65 -15.69
CA ARG A 73 9.08 -12.99 -16.27
C ARG A 73 10.05 -13.91 -15.52
N PRO A 74 9.60 -15.05 -14.99
CA PRO A 74 10.50 -15.97 -14.33
C PRO A 74 11.54 -16.47 -15.34
N SER A 75 12.82 -16.27 -15.04
CA SER A 75 13.91 -17.02 -15.65
C SER A 75 13.85 -18.46 -15.15
N PRO A 76 14.12 -19.47 -15.99
CA PRO A 76 13.94 -20.89 -15.64
C PRO A 76 14.90 -21.40 -14.55
N ASP A 77 15.92 -20.64 -14.16
CA ASP A 77 17.07 -21.17 -13.40
C ASP A 77 16.88 -21.18 -11.87
N SER A 78 15.68 -20.92 -11.33
CA SER A 78 15.43 -20.86 -9.88
C SER A 78 13.98 -21.23 -9.49
N GLU A 79 13.54 -22.44 -9.83
CA GLU A 79 12.15 -22.91 -9.67
C GLU A 79 11.56 -22.74 -8.25
N SER A 80 12.35 -22.96 -7.19
CA SER A 80 11.85 -22.87 -5.80
C SER A 80 11.59 -21.43 -5.34
N ILE A 81 12.45 -20.48 -5.72
CA ILE A 81 12.32 -19.06 -5.39
C ILE A 81 11.20 -18.44 -6.24
N VAL A 82 11.11 -18.82 -7.52
CA VAL A 82 10.06 -18.35 -8.44
C VAL A 82 8.65 -18.74 -7.97
N MET A 83 8.48 -19.94 -7.40
CA MET A 83 7.18 -20.39 -6.88
C MET A 83 6.69 -19.56 -5.69
N ALA A 84 7.57 -19.24 -4.74
CA ALA A 84 7.23 -18.46 -3.54
C ALA A 84 6.86 -17.01 -3.91
N LEU A 85 7.67 -16.36 -4.75
CA LEU A 85 7.39 -15.01 -5.27
C LEU A 85 6.05 -14.97 -6.03
N SER A 86 5.77 -16.01 -6.84
CA SER A 86 4.51 -16.14 -7.55
C SER A 86 3.29 -16.25 -6.61
N ALA A 87 3.45 -16.89 -5.45
CA ALA A 87 2.37 -17.05 -4.48
C ALA A 87 2.10 -15.73 -3.74
N GLU A 88 3.14 -15.00 -3.34
CA GLU A 88 3.04 -13.68 -2.71
C GLU A 88 2.41 -12.65 -3.66
N ASP A 89 2.79 -12.68 -4.94
CA ASP A 89 2.19 -11.86 -5.99
C ASP A 89 0.69 -12.15 -6.17
N LYS A 90 0.30 -13.43 -6.14
CA LYS A 90 -1.11 -13.83 -6.22
C LYS A 90 -1.90 -13.33 -5.02
N SER A 91 -1.35 -13.46 -3.81
CA SER A 91 -1.98 -12.95 -2.59
C SER A 91 -2.14 -11.42 -2.63
N SER A 92 -1.09 -10.71 -3.04
CA SER A 92 -1.10 -9.25 -3.15
C SER A 92 -2.13 -8.77 -4.18
N ARG A 93 -2.18 -9.41 -5.36
CA ARG A 93 -3.21 -9.12 -6.38
C ARG A 93 -4.63 -9.37 -5.85
N TRP A 94 -4.82 -10.46 -5.11
CA TRP A 94 -6.11 -10.78 -4.52
C TRP A 94 -6.54 -9.71 -3.51
N GLN A 95 -5.65 -9.30 -2.60
CA GLN A 95 -5.92 -8.24 -1.62
C GLN A 95 -6.24 -6.91 -2.31
N VAL A 96 -5.48 -6.54 -3.35
CA VAL A 96 -5.76 -5.33 -4.13
C VAL A 96 -7.18 -5.38 -4.73
N GLN A 97 -7.52 -6.48 -5.41
CA GLN A 97 -8.82 -6.64 -6.08
C GLN A 97 -10.00 -6.72 -5.12
N HIS A 98 -9.88 -7.47 -4.01
CA HIS A 98 -11.02 -7.85 -3.16
C HIS A 98 -11.08 -7.08 -1.84
N VAL A 99 -10.02 -6.37 -1.46
CA VAL A 99 -9.98 -5.58 -0.20
C VAL A 99 -9.76 -4.10 -0.52
N VAL A 100 -8.68 -3.76 -1.21
CA VAL A 100 -8.29 -2.36 -1.44
C VAL A 100 -9.26 -1.64 -2.39
N PHE A 101 -9.56 -2.19 -3.57
CA PHE A 101 -10.48 -1.55 -4.51
C PHE A 101 -11.91 -1.37 -3.95
N PRO A 102 -12.50 -2.37 -3.27
CA PRO A 102 -13.78 -2.17 -2.58
C PRO A 102 -13.74 -1.11 -1.50
N ALA A 103 -12.64 -1.04 -0.72
CA ALA A 103 -12.44 0.02 0.27
C ALA A 103 -12.32 1.40 -0.37
N ILE A 104 -11.54 1.53 -1.46
CA ILE A 104 -11.42 2.76 -2.25
C ILE A 104 -12.79 3.22 -2.75
N ARG A 105 -13.58 2.32 -3.34
CA ARG A 105 -14.94 2.64 -3.82
C ARG A 105 -15.84 3.20 -2.72
N LYS A 106 -15.66 2.76 -1.47
CA LYS A 106 -16.52 3.16 -0.34
C LYS A 106 -16.01 4.39 0.41
N TYR A 107 -14.70 4.55 0.56
CA TYR A 107 -14.12 5.52 1.48
C TYR A 107 -13.23 6.58 0.83
N LEU A 108 -12.81 6.41 -0.43
CA LEU A 108 -11.93 7.38 -1.08
C LEU A 108 -12.66 8.70 -1.33
N VAL A 109 -12.13 9.78 -0.76
CA VAL A 109 -12.48 11.16 -1.12
C VAL A 109 -11.39 11.69 -2.04
N PRO A 110 -11.62 11.81 -3.36
CA PRO A 110 -10.59 12.23 -4.29
C PRO A 110 -10.20 13.69 -4.06
N HIS A 111 -8.89 13.96 -4.05
CA HIS A 111 -8.34 15.31 -4.00
C HIS A 111 -7.81 15.72 -5.38
N LYS A 112 -7.74 17.04 -5.67
CA LYS A 112 -7.32 17.56 -6.98
C LYS A 112 -5.92 17.10 -7.40
N GLY A 113 -5.01 16.95 -6.44
CA GLY A 113 -3.65 16.44 -6.68
C GLY A 113 -3.60 15.01 -7.26
N LEU A 114 -4.69 14.23 -7.18
CA LEU A 114 -4.77 12.94 -7.83
C LEU A 114 -4.73 13.05 -9.37
N LEU A 115 -5.22 14.17 -9.93
CA LEU A 115 -5.22 14.42 -11.38
C LEU A 115 -3.93 15.09 -11.86
N GLU A 116 -3.30 15.89 -11.00
CA GLU A 116 -2.13 16.70 -11.37
C GLU A 116 -0.83 15.87 -11.45
N GLY A 117 -0.74 14.75 -10.70
CA GLY A 117 0.48 13.97 -10.55
C GLY A 117 0.55 12.67 -11.36
N ASP A 118 -0.11 12.59 -12.54
CA ASP A 118 -0.19 11.38 -13.37
C ASP A 118 -0.68 10.10 -12.61
N ASN A 119 -1.35 10.26 -11.46
CA ASN A 119 -1.82 9.13 -10.65
C ASN A 119 -3.06 8.45 -11.24
N ALA A 120 -3.81 9.16 -12.11
CA ALA A 120 -4.98 8.64 -12.80
C ALA A 120 -5.00 9.15 -14.25
N VAL A 121 -4.64 8.28 -15.19
CA VAL A 121 -4.54 8.62 -16.62
C VAL A 121 -5.53 7.78 -17.42
N GLN A 122 -6.27 8.41 -18.32
CA GLN A 122 -7.13 7.69 -19.26
C GLN A 122 -6.27 7.07 -20.36
N VAL A 123 -6.16 5.75 -20.35
CA VAL A 123 -5.33 5.00 -21.32
C VAL A 123 -6.13 4.60 -22.58
N ALA A 124 -7.43 4.38 -22.43
CA ALA A 124 -8.32 3.98 -23.52
C ALA A 124 -9.76 4.47 -23.28
N ASN A 125 -10.58 4.43 -24.33
CA ASN A 125 -12.02 4.60 -24.24
C ASN A 125 -12.73 3.53 -25.09
N LEU A 126 -13.94 3.13 -24.68
CA LEU A 126 -14.71 2.13 -25.42
C LEU A 126 -15.15 2.59 -26.83
N PRO A 127 -15.56 3.86 -27.05
CA PRO A 127 -15.99 4.30 -28.38
C PRO A 127 -14.93 4.16 -29.47
N ASP A 128 -13.66 4.50 -29.19
CA ASP A 128 -12.57 4.37 -30.16
C ASP A 128 -12.18 2.90 -30.36
N LEU A 129 -12.25 2.09 -29.30
CA LEU A 129 -12.00 0.65 -29.39
C LEU A 129 -13.05 -0.05 -30.27
N TYR A 130 -14.32 0.31 -30.14
CA TYR A 130 -15.39 -0.29 -30.97
C TYR A 130 -15.35 0.10 -32.44
N ARG A 131 -14.55 1.09 -32.85
CA ARG A 131 -14.30 1.39 -34.27
C ARG A 131 -13.32 0.43 -34.94
N VAL A 132 -12.46 -0.21 -34.15
CA VAL A 132 -11.41 -1.12 -34.64
C VAL A 132 -11.79 -2.57 -34.37
N PHE A 133 -12.37 -2.85 -33.20
CA PHE A 133 -12.75 -4.19 -32.78
C PHE A 133 -14.24 -4.44 -33.00
N GLU A 134 -14.58 -4.91 -34.21
CA GLU A 134 -15.94 -5.31 -34.58
C GLU A 134 -16.15 -6.83 -34.41
N ARG A 135 -17.43 -7.24 -34.30
CA ARG A 135 -17.81 -8.65 -34.33
C ARG A 135 -17.51 -9.25 -35.71
N CYS A 136 -17.17 -10.54 -35.76
CA CYS A 136 -16.99 -11.27 -37.03
C CYS A 136 -18.28 -11.31 -37.85
#